data_AF-A0A843VBD7-F1
#
_entry.id   AF-A0A843VBD7-F1
#
_cell.length_a   1.000
_cell.length_b   1.000
_cell.length_c   1.000
_cell.angle_alpha   90.00
_cell.angle_beta   90.00
_cell.angle_gamma   90.00
#
_symmetry.space_group_name_H-M   'P 1'
#
loop_
_entity.id
_entity.type
_entity.pdbx_description
1 polymer ?
#
loop_
_entity_poly.entity_id
_entity_poly.type
_entity_poly.pdbx_seq_one_letter_code
_entity_poly.pdbx_strand_id
1 'polypeptide(L)'
;MEHGQDAYFVTIDGGFDGRNKVNGTVTASGAVVEDWLRHVQHIHRRRLNRLVVGLDVEWRPNFGRGVENPPAILQLCVGRRCLVFQILHADYVPDRLASFLEDERFTVTRNGTQ
;
A
#
# COMPACT_ATOMS: atom_id res chain seq x y z
N MET A 1 -3.62 -8.17 26.02
CA MET A 1 -2.57 -7.25 25.53
C MET A 1 -3.23 -6.41 24.45
N GLU A 2 -3.07 -5.08 24.53
CA GLU A 2 -3.92 -4.05 23.90
C GLU A 2 -4.39 -4.34 22.46
N HIS A 3 -5.70 -4.20 22.23
CA HIS A 3 -6.24 -3.92 20.90
C HIS A 3 -5.88 -2.46 20.55
N GLY A 4 -4.64 -2.23 20.15
CA GLY A 4 -4.28 -1.03 19.40
C GLY A 4 -5.02 -1.07 18.07
N GLN A 5 -5.47 0.08 17.55
CA GLN A 5 -6.13 0.11 16.24
C GLN A 5 -5.19 -0.47 15.18
N ASP A 6 -5.60 -1.60 14.59
CA ASP A 6 -4.83 -2.31 13.57
C ASP A 6 -4.68 -1.50 12.27
N ALA A 7 -5.50 -0.46 12.11
CA ALA A 7 -5.44 0.47 10.99
C ALA A 7 -5.94 1.87 11.37
N TYR A 8 -5.36 2.89 10.72
CA TYR A 8 -5.83 4.27 10.76
C TYR A 8 -6.13 4.76 9.35
N PHE A 9 -7.24 5.48 9.19
CA PHE A 9 -7.65 6.03 7.90
C PHE A 9 -7.25 7.51 7.81
N VAL A 10 -6.60 7.88 6.72
CA VAL A 10 -6.26 9.27 6.41
C VAL A 10 -6.99 9.69 5.15
N THR A 11 -7.62 10.87 5.14
CA THR A 11 -8.14 11.47 3.92
C THR A 11 -7.36 12.74 3.64
N ILE A 12 -6.66 12.78 2.50
CA ILE A 12 -5.93 13.96 2.04
C ILE A 12 -6.82 14.68 1.02
N ASP A 13 -7.14 15.94 1.29
CA ASP A 13 -7.88 16.78 0.35
C ASP A 13 -6.91 17.66 -0.43
N GLY A 14 -6.70 17.34 -1.70
CA GLY A 14 -5.77 18.05 -2.59
C GLY A 14 -6.34 19.36 -3.16
N GLY A 15 -7.55 19.77 -2.77
CA GLY A 15 -8.18 21.02 -3.19
C GLY A 15 -9.15 21.57 -2.14
N PHE A 16 -9.46 22.86 -2.21
CA PHE A 16 -10.41 23.50 -1.27
C PHE A 16 -11.89 23.15 -1.55
N ASP A 17 -12.18 22.36 -2.59
CA ASP A 17 -13.55 22.04 -3.06
C ASP A 17 -14.08 20.66 -2.62
N GLY A 18 -13.28 19.86 -1.91
CA GLY A 18 -13.67 18.53 -1.44
C GLY A 18 -13.70 17.44 -2.51
N ARG A 19 -13.38 17.75 -3.77
CA ARG A 19 -13.50 16.81 -4.90
C ARG A 19 -12.22 16.04 -5.17
N ASN A 20 -11.10 16.43 -4.57
CA ASN A 20 -9.78 15.81 -4.76
C ASN A 20 -9.31 15.06 -3.51
N LYS A 21 -10.21 14.24 -2.95
CA LYS A 21 -9.92 13.41 -1.79
C LYS A 21 -9.21 12.12 -2.17
N VAL A 22 -8.09 11.85 -1.52
CA VAL A 22 -7.39 10.56 -1.52
C VAL A 22 -7.58 9.91 -0.15
N ASN A 23 -8.02 8.65 -0.15
CA ASN A 23 -8.22 7.87 1.06
C ASN A 23 -7.03 6.93 1.25
N GLY A 24 -6.29 7.10 2.33
CA GLY A 24 -5.21 6.23 2.78
C GLY A 24 -5.67 5.30 3.89
N THR A 25 -5.22 4.05 3.84
CA THR A 25 -5.24 3.08 4.94
C THR A 25 -3.81 2.88 5.41
N VAL A 26 -3.50 3.23 6.65
CA VAL A 26 -2.19 3.01 7.27
C VAL A 26 -2.33 1.82 8.22
N THR A 27 -1.49 0.80 8.06
CA THR A 27 -1.61 -0.42 8.88
C THR A 27 -0.28 -1.17 8.99
N ALA A 28 -0.12 -1.90 10.09
CA ALA A 28 0.87 -2.95 10.23
C ALA A 28 0.23 -4.37 10.21
N SER A 29 -1.10 -4.48 10.11
CA SER A 29 -1.78 -5.77 10.11
C SER A 29 -1.86 -6.37 8.70
N GLY A 30 -1.33 -7.58 8.54
CA GLY A 30 -1.46 -8.36 7.32
C GLY A 30 -2.92 -8.63 6.95
N ALA A 31 -3.80 -8.80 7.95
CA ALA A 31 -5.23 -9.03 7.69
C ALA A 31 -5.89 -7.82 7.02
N VAL A 32 -5.58 -6.61 7.49
CA VAL A 32 -6.04 -5.35 6.88
C VAL A 32 -5.49 -5.21 5.46
N VAL A 33 -4.22 -5.57 5.22
CA VAL A 33 -3.63 -5.59 3.89
C VAL A 33 -4.41 -6.52 2.96
N GLU A 34 -4.67 -7.76 3.37
CA GLU A 34 -5.44 -8.70 2.55
C GLU A 34 -6.82 -8.17 2.19
N ASP A 35 -7.53 -7.61 3.16
CA ASP A 35 -8.87 -7.05 2.95
C ASP A 35 -8.86 -5.84 2.03
N TRP A 36 -7.86 -4.97 2.16
CA TRP A 36 -7.66 -3.86 1.24
C TRP A 36 -7.44 -4.34 -0.20
N LEU A 37 -6.58 -5.35 -0.39
CA LEU A 37 -6.31 -5.94 -1.72
C LEU A 37 -7.57 -6.58 -2.33
N ARG A 38 -8.31 -7.38 -1.54
CA ARG A 38 -9.60 -7.97 -1.96
C ARG A 38 -10.59 -6.88 -2.37
N HIS A 39 -10.69 -5.82 -1.56
CA HIS A 39 -11.59 -4.70 -1.82
C HIS A 39 -11.25 -4.00 -3.14
N VAL A 40 -9.97 -3.68 -3.37
CA VAL A 40 -9.50 -3.04 -4.61
C VAL A 40 -9.83 -3.90 -5.82
N GLN A 41 -9.52 -5.20 -5.79
CA GLN A 41 -9.86 -6.10 -6.89
C GLN A 41 -11.38 -6.16 -7.12
N HIS A 42 -12.17 -6.23 -6.05
CA HIS A 42 -13.62 -6.31 -6.12
C HIS A 42 -14.25 -5.08 -6.78
N ILE A 43 -13.90 -3.87 -6.31
CA ILE A 43 -14.49 -2.62 -6.84
C ILE A 43 -14.02 -2.33 -8.28
N HIS A 44 -12.84 -2.81 -8.67
CA HIS A 44 -12.28 -2.62 -10.01
C HIS A 44 -12.48 -3.82 -10.94
N ARG A 45 -13.21 -4.87 -10.53
CA ARG A 45 -13.39 -6.14 -11.27
C ARG A 45 -13.80 -6.01 -12.74
N ARG A 46 -14.53 -4.95 -13.10
CA ARG A 46 -15.01 -4.70 -14.48
C ARG A 46 -13.96 -4.04 -15.39
N ARG A 47 -12.84 -3.57 -14.82
CA ARG A 47 -11.79 -2.81 -15.53
C ARG A 47 -10.39 -3.20 -15.02
N LEU A 48 -10.20 -4.43 -14.55
CA LEU A 48 -8.90 -4.88 -14.03
C LEU A 48 -7.79 -4.69 -15.06
N ASN A 49 -8.06 -5.06 -16.32
CA ASN A 49 -7.17 -4.87 -17.48
C ASN A 49 -6.78 -3.42 -17.79
N ARG A 50 -7.36 -2.43 -17.11
CA ARG A 50 -7.02 -1.01 -17.23
C ARG A 50 -6.60 -0.40 -15.89
N LEU A 51 -6.48 -1.22 -14.85
CA LEU A 51 -6.08 -0.78 -13.54
C LEU A 51 -4.57 -0.52 -13.55
N VAL A 52 -4.19 0.62 -12.98
CA VAL A 52 -2.80 0.96 -12.71
C VAL A 52 -2.64 1.03 -11.20
N VAL A 53 -1.67 0.29 -10.69
CA VAL A 53 -1.28 0.27 -9.28
C VAL A 53 0.07 0.98 -9.17
N GLY A 54 0.10 2.12 -8.48
CA GLY A 54 1.35 2.72 -8.04
C GLY A 54 1.94 1.91 -6.90
N LEU A 55 3.21 1.54 -7.02
CA LEU A 55 4.00 0.87 -5.99
C LEU A 55 5.18 1.76 -5.62
N ASP A 56 5.36 1.96 -4.32
CA ASP A 56 6.51 2.65 -3.76
C ASP A 56 7.00 1.92 -2.50
N VAL A 57 8.30 2.00 -2.23
CA VAL A 57 8.96 1.30 -1.11
C VAL A 57 9.97 2.23 -0.46
N GLU A 58 9.73 2.53 0.81
CA GLU A 58 10.61 3.38 1.62
C GLU A 58 11.42 2.53 2.58
N TRP A 59 12.72 2.83 2.66
CA TRP A 59 13.71 2.08 3.41
C TRP A 59 14.15 2.86 4.66
N ARG A 60 14.66 2.18 5.69
CA ARG A 60 15.25 2.91 6.81
C ARG A 60 16.48 3.70 6.33
N PRO A 61 16.76 4.90 6.88
CA PRO A 61 17.96 5.64 6.54
C PRO A 61 19.21 4.82 6.86
N ASN A 62 20.18 4.81 5.93
CA ASN A 62 21.44 4.13 6.14
C ASN A 62 22.49 5.12 6.66
N PHE A 63 23.07 4.82 7.83
CA PHE A 63 24.14 5.62 8.45
C PHE A 63 25.52 4.94 8.41
N GLY A 64 25.65 3.75 7.78
CA GLY A 64 26.90 2.99 7.67
C GLY A 64 27.14 2.42 6.27
N ARG A 65 28.39 2.46 5.78
CA ARG A 65 28.73 1.85 4.49
C ARG A 65 28.52 0.33 4.53
N GLY A 66 27.84 -0.22 3.53
CA GLY A 66 27.64 -1.67 3.36
C GLY A 66 26.46 -2.28 4.11
N VAL A 67 25.58 -1.47 4.71
CA VAL A 67 24.35 -1.96 5.36
C VAL A 67 23.17 -1.89 4.39
N GLU A 68 22.57 -3.03 4.06
CA GLU A 68 21.24 -3.06 3.45
C GLU A 68 20.20 -2.97 4.55
N ASN A 69 19.36 -1.93 4.51
CA ASN A 69 18.25 -1.80 5.45
C ASN A 69 17.05 -2.60 4.96
N PRO A 70 16.23 -3.17 5.85
CA PRO A 70 14.95 -3.75 5.45
C PRO A 70 13.98 -2.66 4.97
N PRO A 71 13.01 -2.99 4.11
CA PRO A 71 11.90 -2.09 3.79
C PRO A 71 11.19 -1.66 5.08
N ALA A 72 10.94 -0.37 5.22
CA ALA A 72 10.21 0.19 6.35
C ALA A 72 8.71 0.31 6.04
N ILE A 73 8.39 0.79 4.84
CA ILE A 73 7.04 1.05 4.38
C ILE A 73 6.91 0.56 2.94
N LEU A 74 5.80 -0.12 2.66
CA LEU A 74 5.34 -0.42 1.30
C LEU A 74 4.06 0.35 1.04
N GLN A 75 4.00 1.09 -0.07
CA GLN A 75 2.84 1.87 -0.45
C GLN A 75 2.24 1.34 -1.76
N LEU A 76 0.93 1.14 -1.76
CA LEU A 76 0.15 0.81 -2.96
C LEU A 76 -0.91 1.87 -3.17
N CYS A 77 -1.01 2.43 -4.37
CA CYS A 77 -2.06 3.38 -4.70
C CYS A 77 -2.83 2.96 -5.96
N VAL A 78 -4.15 2.96 -5.86
CA VAL A 78 -5.08 2.65 -6.95
C VAL A 78 -6.12 3.76 -7.04
N GLY A 79 -5.97 4.62 -8.05
CA GLY A 79 -6.76 5.84 -8.20
C GLY A 79 -6.62 6.75 -6.98
N ARG A 80 -7.68 6.85 -6.18
CA ARG A 80 -7.74 7.69 -4.96
C ARG A 80 -7.70 6.88 -3.67
N ARG A 81 -7.28 5.62 -3.74
CA ARG A 81 -7.14 4.73 -2.57
C ARG A 81 -5.68 4.34 -2.43
N CYS A 82 -5.09 4.62 -1.29
CA CYS A 82 -3.73 4.21 -0.98
C CYS A 82 -3.71 3.31 0.25
N LEU A 83 -2.81 2.33 0.23
CA LEU A 83 -2.41 1.53 1.35
C LEU A 83 -0.98 1.94 1.72
N VAL A 84 -0.75 2.19 3.00
CA VAL A 84 0.57 2.40 3.58
C VAL A 84 0.79 1.25 4.56
N PHE A 85 1.48 0.22 4.09
CA PHE A 85 1.79 -0.96 4.88
C PHE A 85 3.12 -0.75 5.59
N GLN A 86 3.09 -0.65 6.92
CA GLN A 86 4.26 -0.51 7.78
C GLN A 86 4.95 -1.87 7.94
N ILE A 87 5.50 -2.39 6.83
CA ILE A 87 5.98 -3.76 6.69
C ILE A 87 7.05 -4.16 7.73
N LEU A 88 7.86 -3.21 8.18
CA LEU A 88 8.84 -3.43 9.26
C LEU A 88 8.20 -3.78 10.61
N HIS A 89 6.98 -3.33 10.84
CA HIS A 89 6.21 -3.56 12.07
C HIS A 89 5.10 -4.58 11.88
N ALA A 90 5.10 -5.31 10.76
CA ALA A 90 3.99 -6.18 10.41
C ALA A 90 3.87 -7.39 11.34
N ASP A 91 2.63 -7.75 11.68
CA ASP A 91 2.32 -9.01 12.36
C ASP A 91 2.63 -10.22 11.45
N TYR A 92 2.34 -10.09 10.16
CA TYR A 92 2.77 -10.97 9.08
C TYR A 92 2.68 -10.27 7.72
N VAL A 93 3.41 -10.79 6.73
CA VAL A 93 3.28 -10.35 5.33
C VAL A 93 2.35 -11.34 4.61
N PRO A 94 1.20 -10.91 4.07
CA PRO A 94 0.28 -11.83 3.42
C PRO A 94 0.80 -12.36 2.08
N ASP A 95 0.66 -13.67 1.82
CA ASP A 95 0.98 -14.27 0.51
C ASP A 95 0.20 -13.61 -0.63
N ARG A 96 -1.03 -13.13 -0.34
CA ARG A 96 -1.85 -12.39 -1.31
C ARG A 96 -1.16 -11.12 -1.82
N LEU A 97 -0.28 -10.49 -1.03
CA LEU A 97 0.47 -9.34 -1.49
C LEU A 97 1.37 -9.70 -2.69
N ALA A 98 2.08 -10.83 -2.60
CA ALA A 98 2.89 -11.34 -3.71
C ALA A 98 2.01 -11.68 -4.93
N SER A 99 0.95 -12.48 -4.74
CA SER A 99 0.04 -12.83 -5.84
C SER A 99 -0.65 -11.62 -6.47
N PHE A 100 -0.89 -10.56 -5.71
CA PHE A 100 -1.43 -9.31 -6.22
C PHE A 100 -0.40 -8.57 -7.07
N LEU A 101 0.85 -8.49 -6.64
CA LEU A 101 1.92 -7.82 -7.40
C LEU A 101 2.30 -8.56 -8.69
N GLU A 102 2.07 -9.87 -8.73
CA GLU A 102 2.31 -10.74 -9.89
C GLU A 102 1.10 -10.87 -10.83
N ASP A 103 -0.03 -10.23 -10.52
CA ASP A 103 -1.26 -10.36 -11.30
C ASP A 103 -1.17 -9.59 -12.63
N GLU A 104 -1.03 -10.34 -13.73
CA GLU A 104 -0.91 -9.80 -15.09
C GLU A 104 -2.18 -9.12 -15.61
N ARG A 105 -3.31 -9.22 -14.88
CA ARG A 105 -4.55 -8.55 -15.27
C ARG A 105 -4.48 -7.04 -15.09
N PHE A 106 -3.47 -6.47 -14.44
CA PHE A 106 -3.28 -5.03 -14.30
C PHE A 106 -1.82 -4.63 -14.36
N THR A 107 -1.57 -3.32 -14.47
CA THR A 107 -0.20 -2.80 -14.54
C THR A 107 0.24 -2.27 -13.19
N VAL A 108 1.39 -2.73 -12.71
CA VAL A 108 2.08 -2.15 -11.55
C VAL A 108 3.16 -1.20 -12.03
N THR A 109 3.09 0.07 -11.63
CA THR A 109 4.10 1.09 -11.92
C THR A 109 4.88 1.39 -10.66
N ARG A 110 6.22 1.29 -10.73
CA ARG A 110 7.12 1.71 -9.66
C ARG A 110 7.61 3.12 -9.94
N ASN A 111 7.45 4.03 -8.99
CA ASN A 111 8.23 5.26 -8.98
C ASN A 111 9.46 4.98 -8.12
N GLY A 112 10.65 5.29 -8.63
CA GLY A 112 11.88 5.11 -7.87
C GLY A 112 12.88 6.21 -8.22
N THR A 113 13.30 6.95 -7.21
CA THR A 113 14.64 7.56 -7.16
C THR A 113 15.50 6.61 -6.33
N GLN A 114 16.51 5.99 -6.97
CA GLN A 114 17.67 5.46 -6.25
C GLN A 114 18.68 6.59 -6.05
#